data_AF-A0A3M5ECC6-F1
#
_entry.id   AF-A0A3M5ECC6-F1
#
_cell.length_a   1.000
_cell.length_b   1.000
_cell.length_c   1.000
_cell.angle_alpha   90.00
_cell.angle_beta   90.00
_cell.angle_gamma   90.00
#
_symmetry.space_group_name_H-M   'P 1'
#
loop_
_entity.id
_entity.type
_entity.pdbx_description
1 polymer ?
#
loop_
_entity_poly.entity_id
_entity_poly.type
_entity_poly.pdbx_seq_one_letter_code
_entity_poly.pdbx_strand_id
1 'polypeptide(L)'
;MKLDKAAAIAQLNQALGMSVLDAGNTLLARFNKSKNVWWFDIPLSQLKAGKFLNLLLANPAGDAVEHLKVPTGFLRQQQDSLELRDKNARRPTLSLELSADPSKRLRDVRPGGAGLDFAPFLQP
;
A
#
# COMPACT_ATOMS: atom_id res chain seq x y z
N MET A 1 9.12 18.69 -7.20
CA MET A 1 9.22 17.51 -8.09
C MET A 1 8.39 16.40 -7.46
N LYS A 2 7.56 15.65 -8.21
CA LYS A 2 6.75 14.58 -7.60
C LYS A 2 7.66 13.41 -7.24
N LEU A 3 7.62 12.96 -5.99
CA LEU A 3 8.40 11.85 -5.47
C LEU A 3 8.07 10.58 -6.25
N ASP A 4 9.09 9.99 -6.88
CA ASP A 4 8.97 8.68 -7.48
C ASP A 4 9.24 7.58 -6.45
N LYS A 5 9.01 6.32 -6.84
CA LYS A 5 9.13 5.18 -5.93
C LYS A 5 10.56 5.00 -5.41
N ALA A 6 11.57 5.23 -6.24
CA ALA A 6 12.96 5.04 -5.85
C ALA A 6 13.37 6.13 -4.84
N ALA A 7 12.98 7.37 -5.09
CA ALA A 7 13.19 8.49 -4.18
C ALA A 7 12.46 8.29 -2.83
N ALA A 8 11.22 7.80 -2.85
CA ALA A 8 10.47 7.50 -1.62
C ALA A 8 11.11 6.39 -0.78
N ILE A 9 11.59 5.33 -1.44
CA ILE A 9 12.33 4.25 -0.77
C ILE A 9 13.63 4.78 -0.16
N ALA A 10 14.40 5.58 -0.91
CA ALA A 10 15.65 6.15 -0.44
C ALA A 10 15.43 7.05 0.78
N GLN A 11 14.41 7.92 0.73
CA GLN A 11 14.02 8.81 1.82
C GLN A 11 13.68 8.02 3.09
N LEU A 12 12.89 6.95 2.99
CA LEU A 12 12.52 6.15 4.15
C LEU A 12 13.66 5.31 4.69
N ASN A 13 14.47 4.68 3.84
CA ASN A 13 15.65 3.94 4.29
C ASN A 13 16.64 4.86 5.02
N GLN A 14 16.81 6.10 4.54
CA GLN A 14 17.63 7.11 5.22
C GLN A 14 17.05 7.46 6.59
N ALA A 15 15.74 7.69 6.69
CA ALA A 15 15.07 7.99 7.96
C ALA A 15 15.16 6.82 8.97
N LEU A 16 15.10 5.58 8.48
CA LEU A 16 15.23 4.36 9.28
C LEU A 16 16.68 4.02 9.66
N GLY A 17 17.67 4.67 9.04
CA GLY A 17 19.09 4.36 9.22
C GLY A 17 19.49 2.97 8.68
N MET A 18 18.66 2.33 7.86
CA MET A 18 18.90 0.99 7.32
C MET A 18 18.21 0.78 5.96
N SER A 19 18.86 0.03 5.05
CA SER A 19 18.35 -0.26 3.71
C SER A 19 17.41 -1.48 3.71
N VAL A 20 16.18 -1.31 4.21
CA VAL A 20 15.21 -2.41 4.36
C VAL A 20 14.05 -2.37 3.36
N LEU A 21 13.79 -1.20 2.76
CA LEU A 21 12.82 -1.05 1.67
C LEU A 21 13.54 -1.20 0.32
N ASP A 22 12.92 -1.94 -0.59
CA ASP A 22 13.36 -2.10 -1.98
C ASP A 22 12.16 -2.19 -2.94
N ALA A 23 12.43 -2.25 -4.25
CA ALA A 23 11.38 -2.31 -5.25
C ALA A 23 10.50 -3.57 -5.19
N GLY A 24 11.02 -4.67 -4.65
CA GLY A 24 10.35 -5.96 -4.52
C GLY A 24 9.42 -6.05 -3.33
N ASN A 25 9.71 -5.33 -2.23
CA ASN A 25 8.92 -5.34 -1.01
C ASN A 25 8.12 -4.04 -0.74
N THR A 26 8.19 -3.07 -1.65
CA THR A 26 7.55 -1.76 -1.49
C THR A 26 6.63 -1.43 -2.66
N LEU A 27 5.52 -0.75 -2.39
CA LEU A 27 4.63 -0.13 -3.38
C LEU A 27 4.41 1.33 -3.01
N LEU A 28 4.22 2.18 -4.03
CA LEU A 28 3.94 3.61 -3.86
C LEU A 28 2.60 3.91 -4.53
N ALA A 29 1.65 4.46 -3.77
CA ALA A 29 0.41 4.99 -4.29
C ALA A 29 0.44 6.52 -4.25
N ARG A 30 -0.05 7.13 -5.34
CA ARG A 30 -0.31 8.57 -5.38
C ARG A 30 -1.69 8.85 -4.78
N PHE A 31 -1.80 9.98 -4.08
CA PHE A 31 -3.07 10.45 -3.59
C PHE A 31 -4.03 10.76 -4.74
N ASN A 32 -5.21 10.14 -4.73
CA ASN A 32 -6.29 10.40 -5.67
C ASN A 32 -7.28 11.38 -5.05
N LYS A 33 -7.24 12.64 -5.50
CA LYS A 33 -8.08 13.72 -4.98
C LYS A 33 -9.58 13.52 -5.27
N SER A 34 -9.97 12.90 -6.38
CA SER A 34 -11.40 12.78 -6.73
C SER A 34 -12.13 11.77 -5.85
N LYS A 35 -11.43 10.72 -5.42
CA LYS A 35 -11.96 9.69 -4.52
C LYS A 35 -11.56 9.86 -3.06
N ASN A 36 -10.59 10.73 -2.77
CA ASN A 36 -9.95 10.89 -1.46
C ASN A 36 -9.33 9.58 -0.93
N VAL A 37 -8.57 8.89 -1.78
CA VAL A 37 -7.97 7.58 -1.47
C VAL A 37 -6.53 7.44 -2.00
N TRP A 38 -5.83 6.44 -1.48
CA TRP A 38 -4.66 5.83 -2.13
C TRP A 38 -5.03 4.46 -2.69
N TRP A 39 -4.75 4.24 -3.97
CA TRP A 39 -5.04 2.97 -4.64
C TRP A 39 -3.75 2.17 -4.83
N PHE A 40 -3.77 0.91 -4.40
CA PHE A 40 -2.77 -0.10 -4.72
C PHE A 40 -3.36 -1.26 -5.54
N ASP A 41 -2.60 -1.71 -6.54
CA ASP A 41 -2.74 -3.03 -7.13
C ASP A 41 -1.52 -3.86 -6.68
N ILE A 42 -1.73 -4.77 -5.73
CA ILE A 42 -0.66 -5.57 -5.11
C ILE A 42 -0.46 -6.88 -5.89
N PRO A 43 0.68 -7.08 -6.57
CA PRO A 43 0.96 -8.36 -7.22
C PRO A 43 0.98 -9.51 -6.21
N LEU A 44 0.28 -10.59 -6.51
CA LEU A 44 0.27 -11.79 -5.64
C LEU A 44 1.68 -12.37 -5.41
N SER A 45 2.60 -12.16 -6.35
CA SER A 45 4.00 -12.58 -6.20
C SER A 45 4.70 -11.87 -5.02
N GLN A 46 4.39 -10.59 -4.77
CA GLN A 46 4.98 -9.84 -3.66
C GLN A 46 4.45 -10.31 -2.29
N LEU A 47 3.25 -10.89 -2.25
CA LEU A 47 2.71 -11.51 -1.03
C LEU A 47 3.41 -12.81 -0.66
N LYS A 48 4.13 -13.45 -1.59
CA LYS A 48 4.87 -14.70 -1.37
C LYS A 48 6.34 -14.48 -0.99
N ALA A 49 6.91 -13.32 -1.34
CA ALA A 49 8.35 -13.09 -1.28
C ALA A 49 8.89 -12.72 0.11
N GLY A 50 8.08 -12.16 1.00
CA GLY A 50 8.57 -11.65 2.29
C GLY A 50 7.53 -11.64 3.41
N LYS A 51 7.97 -11.36 4.64
CA LYS A 51 7.10 -11.25 5.83
C LYS A 51 6.24 -9.99 5.83
N PHE A 52 6.73 -8.91 5.21
CA PHE A 52 6.07 -7.61 5.17
C PHE A 52 6.04 -7.06 3.75
N LEU A 53 4.99 -6.30 3.45
CA LEU A 53 4.86 -5.44 2.29
C LEU A 53 4.77 -3.99 2.78
N ASN A 54 5.59 -3.11 2.21
CA ASN A 54 5.61 -1.70 2.54
C ASN A 54 4.71 -0.94 1.57
N LEU A 55 3.65 -0.30 2.07
CA LEU A 55 2.78 0.56 1.28
C LEU A 55 3.11 2.01 1.60
N LEU A 56 3.56 2.75 0.60
CA LEU A 56 3.90 4.16 0.71
C LEU A 56 2.77 5.01 0.15
N LEU A 57 2.27 5.95 0.96
CA LEU A 57 1.12 6.78 0.64
C LEU A 57 1.63 8.20 0.42
N ALA A 58 1.76 8.60 -0.85
CA ALA A 58 2.22 9.96 -1.15
C ALA A 58 1.19 10.98 -0.67
N ASN A 59 1.64 12.01 0.05
CA ASN A 59 0.77 13.11 0.46
C ASN A 59 0.18 13.86 -0.76
N PRO A 60 -0.82 14.74 -0.57
CA PRO A 60 -1.43 15.48 -1.69
C PRO A 60 -0.46 16.34 -2.51
N ALA A 61 0.60 16.85 -1.88
CA ALA A 61 1.67 17.60 -2.56
C ALA A 61 2.58 16.70 -3.42
N GLY A 62 2.64 15.41 -3.07
CA GLY A 62 3.43 14.39 -3.75
C GLY A 62 4.93 14.49 -3.47
N ASP A 63 5.33 15.08 -2.34
CA ASP A 63 6.73 15.31 -1.94
C ASP A 63 7.13 14.55 -0.67
N ALA A 64 6.16 14.00 0.05
CA ALA A 64 6.38 13.15 1.21
C ALA A 64 5.48 11.91 1.16
N VAL A 65 5.82 10.89 1.93
CA VAL A 65 5.07 9.65 2.04
C VAL A 65 4.83 9.29 3.49
N GLU A 66 3.64 8.74 3.77
CA GLU A 66 3.43 7.92 4.95
C GLU A 66 3.75 6.46 4.64
N HIS A 67 4.13 5.70 5.67
CA HIS A 67 4.58 4.32 5.51
C HIS A 67 3.69 3.36 6.31
N LEU A 68 3.07 2.40 5.62
CA LEU A 68 2.45 1.24 6.25
C LEU A 68 3.34 0.02 6.06
N LYS A 69 3.63 -0.68 7.16
CA LYS A 69 4.37 -1.95 7.14
C LYS A 69 3.39 -3.10 7.39
N VAL A 70 2.81 -3.62 6.32
CA VAL A 70 1.71 -4.57 6.38
C VAL A 70 2.26 -6.01 6.37
N PRO A 71 1.90 -6.87 7.34
CA PRO A 71 2.25 -8.29 7.28
C PRO A 71 1.65 -8.94 6.03
N THR A 72 2.46 -9.65 5.24
CA THR A 72 1.94 -10.34 4.05
C THR A 72 0.97 -11.47 4.44
N GLY A 73 1.12 -12.03 5.64
CA GLY A 73 0.18 -13.01 6.21
C GLY A 73 -1.23 -12.44 6.40
N PHE A 74 -1.34 -11.19 6.87
CA PHE A 74 -2.62 -10.49 6.97
C PHE A 74 -3.29 -10.38 5.61
N LEU A 75 -2.56 -9.88 4.59
CA LEU A 75 -3.09 -9.75 3.23
C LEU A 75 -3.49 -11.09 2.61
N ARG A 76 -2.74 -12.17 2.88
CA ARG A 76 -3.08 -13.53 2.40
C ARG A 76 -4.36 -14.06 3.04
N GLN A 77 -4.56 -13.85 4.34
CA GLN A 77 -5.78 -14.27 5.05
C GLN A 77 -7.03 -13.53 4.56
N GLN A 78 -6.85 -12.32 4.04
CA GLN A 78 -7.95 -11.48 3.56
C GLN A 78 -8.17 -11.60 2.04
N GLN A 79 -7.52 -12.53 1.34
CA GLN A 79 -7.62 -12.64 -0.13
C GLN A 79 -9.04 -12.81 -0.64
N ASP A 80 -9.91 -13.53 0.08
CA ASP A 80 -11.31 -13.72 -0.30
C ASP A 80 -12.17 -12.48 -0.03
N SER A 81 -11.72 -11.63 0.88
CA SER A 81 -12.35 -10.36 1.26
C SER A 81 -11.86 -9.17 0.42
N LEU A 82 -10.82 -9.39 -0.39
CA LEU A 82 -10.20 -8.39 -1.24
C LEU A 82 -10.48 -8.72 -2.71
N GLU A 83 -10.84 -7.71 -3.51
CA GLU A 83 -10.98 -7.91 -4.96
C GLU A 83 -9.64 -8.35 -5.58
N LEU A 84 -9.64 -9.56 -6.13
CA LEU A 84 -8.56 -10.07 -6.96
C LEU A 84 -8.85 -9.73 -8.42
N ARG A 85 -8.02 -8.85 -8.98
CA ARG A 85 -8.10 -8.40 -10.38
C ARG A 85 -7.23 -9.26 -11.26
N ASP A 86 -7.62 -9.36 -12.53
CA ASP A 86 -6.89 -10.09 -13.57
C ASP A 86 -6.56 -11.54 -13.15
N LYS A 87 -7.53 -12.25 -12.55
CA LYS A 87 -7.36 -13.59 -11.97
C LYS A 87 -6.69 -14.60 -12.90
N ASN A 88 -6.95 -14.50 -14.20
CA ASN A 88 -6.43 -15.41 -15.23
C ASN A 88 -5.18 -14.87 -15.95
N ALA A 89 -4.71 -13.66 -15.62
CA ALA A 89 -3.53 -13.08 -16.22
C ALA A 89 -2.23 -13.62 -15.59
N ARG A 90 -1.11 -13.39 -16.26
CA ARG A 90 0.22 -13.79 -15.77
C ARG A 90 0.61 -13.13 -14.43
N ARG A 91 0.00 -11.98 -14.10
CA ARG A 91 0.31 -11.18 -12.91
C ARG A 91 -0.98 -10.69 -12.24
N PRO A 92 -1.72 -11.56 -11.54
CA PRO A 92 -2.91 -11.16 -10.81
C PRO A 92 -2.56 -10.23 -9.64
N THR A 93 -3.47 -9.31 -9.32
CA THR A 93 -3.26 -8.30 -8.28
C THR A 93 -4.42 -8.27 -7.28
N LEU A 94 -4.13 -8.05 -6.00
CA LEU A 94 -5.13 -7.65 -5.02
C LEU A 94 -5.27 -6.13 -5.06
N SER A 95 -6.48 -5.65 -5.31
CA SER A 95 -6.78 -4.23 -5.25
C SER A 95 -7.00 -3.79 -3.80
N LEU A 96 -6.67 -2.53 -3.50
CA LEU A 96 -6.96 -1.83 -2.24
C LEU A 96 -7.23 -0.36 -2.54
N GLU A 97 -8.29 0.21 -1.94
CA GLU A 97 -8.48 1.68 -1.92
C GLU A 97 -8.51 2.14 -0.46
N LEU A 98 -7.40 2.70 0.02
CA LEU A 98 -7.27 3.19 1.40
C LEU A 98 -7.78 4.63 1.49
N SER A 99 -8.74 4.88 2.38
CA SER A 99 -9.33 6.20 2.52
C SER A 99 -8.41 7.21 3.21
N ALA A 100 -8.46 8.46 2.74
CA ALA A 100 -7.88 9.61 3.40
C ALA A 100 -8.93 10.41 4.22
N ASP A 101 -10.19 9.97 4.26
CA ASP A 101 -11.24 10.62 5.05
C ASP A 101 -10.95 10.45 6.54
N PRO A 102 -10.96 11.52 7.36
CA PRO A 102 -10.58 11.44 8.78
C PRO A 102 -11.35 10.40 9.59
N SER A 103 -12.64 10.20 9.33
CA SER A 103 -13.50 9.26 10.06
C SER A 103 -13.25 7.79 9.76
N LYS A 104 -12.55 7.49 8.66
CA LYS A 104 -12.27 6.12 8.19
C LYS A 104 -10.88 6.02 7.56
N ARG A 105 -9.95 6.81 8.09
CA ARG A 105 -8.61 6.96 7.54
C ARG A 105 -7.90 5.61 7.52
N LEU A 106 -7.22 5.29 6.41
CA LEU A 106 -6.53 4.02 6.15
C LEU A 106 -7.43 2.77 6.13
N ARG A 107 -8.76 2.95 6.09
CA ARG A 107 -9.69 1.84 5.88
C ARG A 107 -9.84 1.53 4.39
N ASP A 108 -9.91 0.25 4.03
CA ASP A 108 -10.27 -0.16 2.66
C ASP A 108 -11.74 0.21 2.39
N VAL A 109 -11.97 1.09 1.42
CA VAL A 109 -13.31 1.65 1.10
C VAL A 109 -13.84 1.20 -0.25
N ARG A 110 -13.23 0.19 -0.86
CA ARG A 110 -13.72 -0.34 -2.14
C ARG A 110 -15.16 -0.82 -2.01
N PRO A 111 -16.00 -0.61 -3.05
CA PRO A 111 -17.34 -1.18 -3.09
C PRO A 111 -17.33 -2.69 -2.89
N GLY A 112 -18.10 -3.20 -1.92
CA GLY A 112 -18.16 -4.63 -1.59
C GLY A 112 -16.93 -5.19 -0.85
N GLY A 113 -15.97 -4.34 -0.47
CA GLY A 113 -14.81 -4.74 0.35
C GLY A 113 -15.18 -4.95 1.82
N ALA A 114 -14.35 -5.71 2.54
CA ALA A 114 -14.58 -6.03 3.95
C ALA A 114 -14.32 -4.87 4.94
N GLY A 115 -13.98 -3.67 4.46
CA GLY A 115 -13.74 -2.52 5.32
C GLY A 115 -12.55 -2.72 6.25
N LEU A 116 -11.48 -3.37 5.77
CA LEU A 116 -10.30 -3.68 6.57
C LEU A 116 -9.59 -2.41 7.04
N ASP A 117 -9.15 -2.41 8.29
CA ASP A 117 -8.41 -1.30 8.89
C ASP A 117 -6.90 -1.53 8.77
N PHE A 118 -6.20 -0.56 8.16
CA PHE A 118 -4.74 -0.57 8.03
C PHE A 118 -4.03 0.43 8.95
N ALA A 119 -4.77 1.21 9.75
CA ALA A 119 -4.17 2.13 10.72
C ALA A 119 -3.18 1.46 11.70
N PRO A 120 -3.41 0.22 12.18
CA PRO A 120 -2.45 -0.47 13.05
C PRO A 120 -1.07 -0.74 12.42
N PHE A 121 -0.94 -0.62 11.10
CA PHE A 121 0.32 -0.88 10.38
C PHE A 121 1.11 0.41 10.07
N LEU A 122 0.59 1.58 10.45
CA LEU A 122 1.27 2.86 10.27
C LEU A 122 2.58 2.90 11.06
N GLN A 123 3.66 3.26 10.40
CA GLN A 123 4.96 3.45 11.03
C GLN A 123 5.12 4.90 11.51
N PRO A 124 5.81 5.12 12.65
CA PRO A 124 6.11 6.45 13.17
C PRO A 124 7.08 7.22 12.27
#